data_AF-A0A2W1U8L8-F1
#
_entry.id   AF-A0A2W1U8L8-F1
#
_cell.length_a   1.000
_cell.length_b   1.000
_cell.length_c   1.000
_cell.angle_alpha   90.00
_cell.angle_beta   90.00
_cell.angle_gamma   90.00
#
_symmetry.space_group_name_H-M   'P 1'
#
loop_
_entity.id
_entity.type
_entity.pdbx_description
1 polymer ?
#
loop_
_entity_poly.entity_id
_entity_poly.type
_entity_poly.pdbx_seq_one_letter_code
_entity_poly.pdbx_strand_id
1 'polypeptide(L)'
;MKIFRTVFRRSAVRNDSGRSFHVLDPWEADRFYRDIHRGYDAVFQAGQARISLQPTKPLESSHLIPVSRLVRPKAFFVQFDGFTPPANSFEDFDSWAAAVDCGTHRDCRVLPHHMFSPSTDWQALETEDQRQAFEAAHGGPTHLHDEKSRPWNQTNAWHGNDTLEVARFDLPTGFHWDVVSARNTSRMSSLTSAWRFDGKAYLNISPDGFIRAGQSKGATATKEDEAPRPAPPEPATPSKRERDRARRERQRAQRRR
;
A
#
# COMPACT_ATOMS: atom_id res chain seq x y z
N MET A 1 9.23 -6.61 -15.85
CA MET A 1 8.01 -5.78 -15.71
C MET A 1 6.86 -6.66 -15.26
N LYS A 2 6.34 -6.47 -14.04
CA LYS A 2 5.06 -7.07 -13.63
C LYS A 2 3.97 -6.07 -13.99
N ILE A 3 3.05 -6.45 -14.87
CA ILE A 3 1.87 -5.63 -15.16
C ILE A 3 0.78 -6.04 -14.18
N PHE A 4 0.54 -5.22 -13.16
CA PHE A 4 -0.55 -5.45 -12.21
C PHE A 4 -1.87 -5.00 -12.84
N ARG A 5 -2.62 -5.97 -13.36
CA ARG A 5 -4.00 -5.74 -13.81
C ARG A 5 -4.97 -6.08 -12.68
N THR A 6 -5.19 -5.13 -11.79
CA THR A 6 -6.22 -5.28 -10.76
C THR A 6 -7.54 -4.74 -11.28
N VAL A 7 -8.50 -5.62 -11.53
CA VAL A 7 -9.88 -5.24 -11.84
C VAL A 7 -10.63 -5.12 -10.52
N PHE A 8 -10.90 -3.90 -10.08
CA PHE A 8 -11.63 -3.65 -8.82
C PHE A 8 -13.11 -3.98 -9.01
N ARG A 9 -13.60 -5.00 -8.31
CA ARG A 9 -14.99 -5.51 -8.40
C ARG A 9 -15.82 -5.14 -7.17
N ARG A 10 -15.77 -3.90 -6.70
CA ARG A 10 -16.72 -3.41 -5.67
C ARG A 10 -17.75 -2.47 -6.27
N SER A 11 -18.95 -2.49 -5.66
CA SER A 11 -20.09 -1.63 -5.99
C SER A 11 -19.65 -0.17 -6.09
N ALA A 12 -20.02 0.49 -7.18
CA ALA A 12 -19.65 1.88 -7.38
C ALA A 12 -20.35 2.76 -6.34
N VAL A 13 -19.59 3.50 -5.56
CA VAL A 13 -20.08 4.55 -4.66
C VAL A 13 -20.27 5.81 -5.48
N ARG A 14 -21.33 6.58 -5.25
CA ARG A 14 -21.51 7.89 -5.88
C ARG A 14 -21.06 8.98 -4.90
N ASN A 15 -20.32 9.96 -5.39
CA ASN A 15 -20.04 11.18 -4.64
C ASN A 15 -21.23 12.16 -4.72
N ASP A 16 -21.12 13.30 -4.05
CA ASP A 16 -22.15 14.35 -4.02
C ASP A 16 -22.45 14.93 -5.42
N SER A 17 -21.50 14.86 -6.36
CA SER A 17 -21.71 15.25 -7.76
C SER A 17 -22.31 14.15 -8.64
N GLY A 18 -22.70 13.01 -8.06
CA GLY A 18 -23.29 11.88 -8.76
C GLY A 18 -22.30 11.01 -9.55
N ARG A 19 -21.01 11.36 -9.56
CA ARG A 19 -19.95 10.58 -10.22
C ARG A 19 -19.65 9.31 -9.41
N SER A 20 -19.62 8.19 -10.11
CA SER A 20 -19.31 6.90 -9.54
C SER A 20 -17.81 6.68 -9.40
N PHE A 21 -17.37 6.14 -8.26
CA PHE A 21 -16.02 5.67 -8.02
C PHE A 21 -16.02 4.34 -7.28
N HIS A 22 -14.94 3.58 -7.40
CA HIS A 22 -14.75 2.32 -6.68
C HIS A 22 -13.96 2.55 -5.39
N VAL A 23 -14.28 1.81 -4.34
CA VAL A 23 -13.46 1.75 -3.12
C VAL A 23 -12.86 0.35 -3.04
N LEU A 24 -11.53 0.27 -2.97
CA LEU A 24 -10.81 -0.99 -2.80
C LEU A 24 -11.15 -1.62 -1.45
N ASP A 25 -11.23 -2.95 -1.43
CA ASP A 25 -11.26 -3.67 -0.16
C ASP A 25 -9.95 -3.41 0.63
N PRO A 26 -10.01 -3.24 1.96
CA PRO A 26 -8.82 -3.03 2.81
C PRO A 26 -7.68 -4.02 2.54
N TRP A 27 -7.99 -5.30 2.39
CA TRP A 27 -7.00 -6.35 2.17
C TRP A 27 -6.47 -6.38 0.74
N GLU A 28 -7.30 -6.01 -0.23
CA GLU A 28 -6.84 -5.80 -1.61
C GLU A 28 -5.91 -4.60 -1.71
N ALA A 29 -6.22 -3.50 -1.02
CA ALA A 29 -5.38 -2.30 -0.96
C ALA A 29 -4.04 -2.60 -0.28
N ASP A 30 -4.05 -3.32 0.85
CA ASP A 30 -2.84 -3.77 1.55
C ASP A 30 -1.96 -4.65 0.66
N ARG A 31 -2.53 -5.72 0.08
CA ARG A 31 -1.79 -6.59 -0.85
C ARG A 31 -1.22 -5.80 -2.02
N PHE A 32 -2.04 -4.97 -2.66
CA PHE A 32 -1.62 -4.14 -3.79
C PHE A 32 -0.47 -3.21 -3.43
N TYR A 33 -0.54 -2.56 -2.27
CA TYR A 33 0.51 -1.68 -1.78
C TYR A 33 1.81 -2.43 -1.50
N ARG A 34 1.73 -3.64 -0.93
CA ARG A 34 2.90 -4.48 -0.64
C ARG A 34 3.53 -5.05 -1.90
N ASP A 35 2.73 -5.39 -2.91
CA ASP A 35 3.22 -5.87 -4.20
C ASP A 35 4.09 -4.82 -4.89
N ILE A 36 3.70 -3.53 -4.82
CA ILE A 36 4.49 -2.39 -5.35
C ILE A 36 5.88 -2.28 -4.68
N HIS A 37 6.06 -2.78 -3.47
CA HIS A 37 7.35 -2.77 -2.76
C HIS A 37 8.22 -4.00 -3.05
N ARG A 38 7.79 -4.87 -3.96
CA ARG A 38 8.46 -6.13 -4.32
C ARG A 38 8.79 -6.19 -5.81
N GLY A 39 8.82 -5.04 -6.46
CA GLY A 39 9.19 -4.94 -7.85
C GLY A 39 8.98 -3.54 -8.42
N TYR A 40 9.24 -3.49 -9.71
CA TYR A 40 9.16 -2.29 -10.51
C TYR A 40 7.88 -2.32 -11.35
N ASP A 41 6.89 -1.51 -10.92
CA ASP A 41 5.50 -1.66 -11.34
C ASP A 41 4.93 -0.42 -12.03
N ALA A 42 4.08 -0.69 -13.03
CA ALA A 42 3.21 0.28 -13.66
C ALA A 42 1.75 0.01 -13.25
N VAL A 43 1.07 1.06 -12.79
CA VAL A 43 -0.33 0.99 -12.37
C VAL A 43 -1.21 1.72 -13.37
N PHE A 44 -2.03 0.93 -14.05
CA PHE A 44 -3.00 1.39 -15.05
C PHE A 44 -4.41 1.36 -14.45
N GLN A 45 -4.98 2.52 -14.19
CA GLN A 45 -6.31 2.65 -13.58
C GLN A 45 -7.35 3.11 -14.60
N ALA A 46 -8.30 2.23 -14.90
CA ALA A 46 -9.52 2.58 -15.60
C ALA A 46 -10.54 3.21 -14.64
N GLY A 47 -10.97 4.45 -14.91
CA GLY A 47 -11.95 5.16 -14.09
C GLY A 47 -11.41 5.65 -12.74
N GLN A 48 -12.31 5.91 -11.78
CA GLN A 48 -11.94 6.42 -10.45
C GLN A 48 -11.96 5.31 -9.40
N ALA A 49 -10.85 5.16 -8.68
CA ALA A 49 -10.73 4.27 -7.55
C ALA A 49 -10.12 4.98 -6.33
N ARG A 50 -10.58 4.60 -5.14
CA ARG A 50 -10.22 5.17 -3.85
C ARG A 50 -9.92 4.08 -2.82
N ILE A 51 -9.20 4.46 -1.78
CA ILE A 51 -8.80 3.60 -0.66
C ILE A 51 -9.18 4.30 0.64
N SER A 52 -9.66 3.54 1.62
CA SER A 52 -9.93 4.06 2.97
C SER A 52 -8.65 4.05 3.81
N LEU A 53 -8.30 5.20 4.37
CA LEU A 53 -7.27 5.36 5.40
C LEU A 53 -7.75 4.95 6.79
N GLN A 54 -9.04 4.66 6.95
CA GLN A 54 -9.67 4.20 8.19
C GLN A 54 -10.47 2.94 7.86
N PRO A 55 -9.81 1.79 7.62
CA PRO A 55 -10.45 0.59 7.08
C PRO A 55 -11.44 -0.09 8.05
N THR A 56 -11.41 0.29 9.33
CA THR A 56 -12.28 -0.26 10.39
C THR A 56 -13.49 0.63 10.68
N LYS A 57 -13.58 1.81 10.04
CA LYS A 57 -14.67 2.77 10.22
C LYS A 57 -15.64 2.74 9.04
N PRO A 58 -16.87 3.25 9.22
CA PRO A 58 -17.76 3.54 8.11
C PRO A 58 -17.07 4.39 7.03
N LEU A 59 -17.43 4.16 5.78
CA LEU A 59 -16.87 4.89 4.65
C LEU A 59 -17.37 6.34 4.67
N GLU A 60 -16.44 7.26 4.88
CA GLU A 60 -16.66 8.71 4.81
C GLU A 60 -15.68 9.31 3.81
N SER A 61 -16.12 10.34 3.07
CA SER A 61 -15.29 10.99 2.05
C SER A 61 -13.95 11.52 2.60
N SER A 62 -13.93 11.95 3.86
CA SER A 62 -12.73 12.42 4.60
C SER A 62 -11.69 11.32 4.82
N HIS A 63 -12.10 10.05 4.81
CA HIS A 63 -11.20 8.91 4.99
C HIS A 63 -10.71 8.32 3.67
N LEU A 64 -11.20 8.82 2.52
CA LEU A 64 -10.92 8.25 1.21
C LEU A 64 -9.85 9.05 0.47
N ILE A 65 -8.79 8.37 0.02
CA ILE A 65 -7.79 8.94 -0.89
C ILE A 65 -7.86 8.27 -2.26
N PRO A 66 -7.49 8.96 -3.35
CA PRO A 66 -7.36 8.31 -4.65
C PRO A 66 -6.20 7.30 -4.62
N VAL A 67 -6.32 6.19 -5.36
CA VAL A 67 -5.26 5.18 -5.48
C VAL A 67 -3.96 5.79 -6.00
N SER A 68 -4.04 6.77 -6.91
CA SER A 68 -2.86 7.50 -7.43
C SER A 68 -1.95 8.01 -6.32
N ARG A 69 -2.54 8.52 -5.23
CA ARG A 69 -1.82 9.10 -4.11
C ARG A 69 -1.09 8.05 -3.27
N LEU A 70 -1.60 6.82 -3.23
CA LEU A 70 -0.92 5.71 -2.56
C LEU A 70 0.29 5.22 -3.36
N VAL A 71 0.20 5.26 -4.69
CA VAL A 71 1.10 4.57 -5.61
C VAL A 71 2.22 5.47 -6.15
N ARG A 72 1.89 6.70 -6.54
CA ARG A 72 2.80 7.61 -7.28
C ARG A 72 4.19 7.79 -6.68
N PRO A 73 4.37 7.85 -5.34
CA PRO A 73 5.71 7.95 -4.76
C PRO A 73 6.65 6.77 -5.11
N LYS A 74 6.11 5.65 -5.59
CA LYS A 74 6.83 4.36 -5.69
C LYS A 74 6.70 3.66 -7.02
N ALA A 75 5.67 3.98 -7.79
CA ALA A 75 5.36 3.31 -9.05
C ALA A 75 4.79 4.31 -10.07
N PHE A 76 4.96 3.98 -11.35
CA PHE A 76 4.34 4.72 -12.43
C PHE A 76 2.84 4.57 -12.37
N PHE A 77 2.11 5.66 -12.59
CA PHE A 77 0.66 5.67 -12.50
C PHE A 77 0.03 6.40 -13.67
N VAL A 78 -0.86 5.71 -14.38
CA VAL A 78 -1.69 6.29 -15.43
C VAL A 78 -3.14 6.00 -15.14
N GLN A 79 -3.94 7.06 -15.08
CA GLN A 79 -5.40 6.95 -15.05
C GLN A 79 -5.97 7.32 -16.41
N PHE A 80 -6.95 6.55 -16.87
CA PHE A 80 -7.62 6.78 -18.14
C PHE A 80 -9.10 6.42 -18.05
N ASP A 81 -9.87 6.94 -19.00
CA ASP A 81 -11.27 6.59 -19.18
C ASP A 81 -11.40 5.43 -20.18
N GLY A 82 -12.30 4.49 -19.92
CA GLY A 82 -12.52 3.31 -20.77
C GLY A 82 -11.68 2.09 -20.39
N PHE A 83 -11.47 1.18 -21.35
CA PHE A 83 -10.83 -0.14 -21.12
C PHE A 83 -9.40 -0.26 -21.64
N THR A 84 -8.94 0.72 -22.41
CA THR A 84 -7.63 0.70 -23.08
C THR A 84 -6.78 1.84 -22.54
N PRO A 85 -5.57 1.55 -22.01
CA PRO A 85 -4.62 2.59 -21.64
C PRO A 85 -4.26 3.48 -22.84
N PRO A 86 -3.80 4.72 -22.61
CA PRO A 86 -3.25 5.57 -23.68
C PRO A 86 -2.13 4.85 -24.44
N ALA A 87 -2.04 5.08 -25.76
CA ALA A 87 -1.14 4.34 -26.64
C ALA A 87 0.33 4.38 -26.21
N ASN A 88 0.78 5.54 -25.69
CA ASN A 88 2.17 5.77 -25.34
C ASN A 88 2.52 5.37 -23.90
N SER A 89 1.58 4.85 -23.11
CA SER A 89 1.82 4.69 -21.67
C SER A 89 2.90 3.67 -21.31
N PHE A 90 3.25 2.77 -22.21
CA PHE A 90 4.40 1.88 -22.03
C PHE A 90 5.74 2.60 -22.28
N GLU A 91 5.80 3.48 -23.28
CA GLU A 91 6.97 4.32 -23.53
C GLU A 91 7.17 5.35 -22.42
N ASP A 92 6.08 5.93 -21.92
CA ASP A 92 6.08 6.82 -20.75
C ASP A 92 6.59 6.08 -19.50
N PHE A 93 6.20 4.81 -19.33
CA PHE A 93 6.69 3.97 -18.24
C PHE A 93 8.20 3.72 -18.36
N ASP A 94 8.69 3.35 -19.54
CA ASP A 94 10.12 3.12 -19.77
C ASP A 94 10.93 4.41 -19.54
N SER A 95 10.38 5.55 -19.95
CA SER A 95 10.98 6.87 -19.70
C SER A 95 11.03 7.19 -18.19
N TRP A 96 9.93 6.93 -17.47
CA TRP A 96 9.90 7.06 -16.02
C TRP A 96 10.88 6.08 -15.34
N ALA A 97 11.01 4.84 -15.84
CA ALA A 97 11.96 3.83 -15.36
C ALA A 97 13.41 4.27 -15.42
N ALA A 98 13.76 4.93 -16.52
CA ALA A 98 15.09 5.44 -16.76
C ALA A 98 15.40 6.67 -15.90
N ALA A 99 14.39 7.46 -15.58
CA ALA A 99 14.54 8.70 -14.80
C ALA A 99 14.46 8.50 -13.28
N VAL A 100 13.70 7.51 -12.81
CA VAL A 100 13.48 7.30 -11.39
C VAL A 100 14.67 6.56 -10.74
N ASP A 101 15.33 7.23 -9.80
CA ASP A 101 16.37 6.63 -8.98
C ASP A 101 16.20 7.05 -7.53
N CYS A 102 15.99 6.07 -6.64
CA CYS A 102 15.99 6.26 -5.20
C CYS A 102 17.41 6.04 -4.67
N GLY A 103 18.19 7.12 -4.51
CA GLY A 103 19.62 6.96 -4.23
C GLY A 103 19.97 6.35 -2.87
N THR A 104 19.05 6.38 -1.89
CA THR A 104 19.34 5.92 -0.52
C THR A 104 18.08 5.47 0.23
N HIS A 105 18.26 4.69 1.31
CA HIS A 105 17.20 4.35 2.28
C HIS A 105 16.66 5.56 3.07
N ARG A 106 17.25 6.74 2.88
CA ARG A 106 16.86 8.02 3.48
C ARG A 106 15.94 8.85 2.59
N ASP A 107 15.70 8.40 1.36
CA ASP A 107 14.79 9.07 0.45
C ASP A 107 13.35 9.07 1.00
N CYS A 108 12.66 10.20 0.87
CA CYS A 108 11.29 10.36 1.35
C CYS A 108 10.31 9.33 0.75
N ARG A 109 10.56 8.83 -0.47
CA ARG A 109 9.75 7.80 -1.14
C ARG A 109 9.76 6.46 -0.41
N VAL A 110 10.75 6.21 0.45
CA VAL A 110 10.84 4.99 1.27
C VAL A 110 9.75 4.96 2.35
N LEU A 111 9.19 6.12 2.71
CA LEU A 111 8.15 6.21 3.73
C LEU A 111 6.83 5.58 3.25
N PRO A 112 6.03 5.00 4.17
CA PRO A 112 4.66 4.64 3.88
C PRO A 112 3.76 5.90 3.92
N HIS A 113 3.69 6.63 2.80
CA HIS A 113 3.03 7.95 2.75
C HIS A 113 1.57 7.96 3.22
N HIS A 114 0.81 6.89 3.01
CA HIS A 114 -0.57 6.79 3.49
C HIS A 114 -0.69 6.79 5.03
N MET A 115 0.40 6.53 5.75
CA MET A 115 0.49 6.58 7.20
C MET A 115 1.22 7.84 7.69
N PHE A 116 2.23 8.27 6.93
CA PHE A 116 3.13 9.39 7.26
C PHE A 116 2.55 10.75 6.87
N SER A 117 2.02 10.89 5.66
CA SER A 117 1.41 12.14 5.19
C SER A 117 0.07 11.86 4.48
N PRO A 118 -0.95 11.43 5.25
CA PRO A 118 -2.27 11.06 4.72
C PRO A 118 -3.10 12.23 4.20
N SER A 119 -2.71 13.49 4.39
CA SER A 119 -3.45 14.68 3.90
C SER A 119 -2.83 15.36 2.67
N THR A 120 -1.49 15.36 2.53
CA THR A 120 -0.80 15.94 1.36
C THR A 120 -0.58 14.97 0.19
N ASP A 121 -0.97 15.38 -1.01
CA ASP A 121 -0.73 14.63 -2.25
C ASP A 121 0.63 15.01 -2.86
N TRP A 122 1.68 14.32 -2.40
CA TRP A 122 3.05 14.52 -2.87
C TRP A 122 3.19 14.02 -4.31
N GLN A 123 3.25 14.95 -5.24
CA GLN A 123 3.48 14.67 -6.66
C GLN A 123 4.97 14.71 -6.94
N ALA A 124 5.45 13.78 -7.78
CA ALA A 124 6.79 13.84 -8.37
C ALA A 124 7.96 13.98 -7.36
N LEU A 125 8.01 13.14 -6.31
CA LEU A 125 9.09 13.14 -5.31
C LEU A 125 10.48 12.76 -5.88
N GLU A 126 10.54 12.32 -7.14
CA GLU A 126 11.76 12.21 -7.92
C GLU A 126 12.37 13.57 -8.30
N THR A 127 11.61 14.66 -8.21
CA THR A 127 12.10 16.02 -8.46
C THR A 127 12.69 16.64 -7.19
N GLU A 128 13.73 17.47 -7.36
CA GLU A 128 14.40 18.14 -6.25
C GLU A 128 13.46 19.09 -5.50
N ASP A 129 12.67 19.90 -6.23
CA ASP A 129 11.75 20.86 -5.64
C ASP A 129 10.72 20.19 -4.71
N GLN A 130 10.18 19.04 -5.11
CA GLN A 130 9.21 18.31 -4.30
C GLN A 130 9.85 17.63 -3.10
N ARG A 131 11.10 17.17 -3.21
CA ARG A 131 11.86 16.70 -2.03
C ARG A 131 12.12 17.82 -1.04
N GLN A 132 12.54 18.99 -1.50
CA GLN A 132 12.77 20.14 -0.62
C GLN A 132 11.47 20.59 0.06
N ALA A 133 10.35 20.62 -0.67
CA ALA A 133 9.05 20.91 -0.08
C ALA A 133 8.64 19.86 0.97
N PHE A 134 8.91 18.58 0.72
CA PHE A 134 8.70 17.50 1.67
C PHE A 134 9.55 17.67 2.93
N GLU A 135 10.85 17.92 2.78
CA GLU A 135 11.78 18.11 3.89
C GLU A 135 11.45 19.35 4.71
N ALA A 136 11.00 20.44 4.08
CA ALA A 136 10.55 21.62 4.78
C ALA A 136 9.30 21.35 5.64
N ALA A 137 8.39 20.49 5.17
CA ALA A 137 7.16 20.14 5.88
C ALA A 137 7.38 19.10 7.01
N HIS A 138 8.31 18.18 6.82
CA HIS A 138 8.43 16.97 7.64
C HIS A 138 9.79 16.79 8.32
N GLY A 139 10.75 17.67 8.06
CA GLY A 139 12.13 17.55 8.50
C GLY A 139 13.00 16.75 7.52
N GLY A 140 14.32 16.83 7.73
CA GLY A 140 15.28 16.09 6.93
C GLY A 140 15.34 14.60 7.29
N PRO A 141 16.09 13.78 6.52
CA PRO A 141 16.06 12.31 6.65
C PRO A 141 16.47 11.73 8.02
N THR A 142 17.13 12.53 8.86
CA THR A 142 17.56 12.13 10.21
C THR A 142 16.54 12.47 11.29
N HIS A 143 15.56 13.35 11.02
CA HIS A 143 14.61 13.88 12.00
C HIS A 143 13.23 14.06 11.37
N LEU A 144 12.66 12.96 10.87
CA LEU A 144 11.37 12.97 10.20
C LEU A 144 10.20 13.02 11.20
N HIS A 145 9.19 13.82 10.88
CA HIS A 145 7.95 13.93 11.62
C HIS A 145 6.75 13.81 10.67
N ASP A 146 5.77 13.00 11.03
CA ASP A 146 4.54 12.91 10.25
C ASP A 146 3.61 14.12 10.46
N GLU A 147 2.48 14.15 9.73
CA GLU A 147 1.46 15.21 9.84
C GLU A 147 0.88 15.39 11.27
N LYS A 148 1.06 14.41 12.16
CA LYS A 148 0.63 14.50 13.57
C LYS A 148 1.81 14.79 14.50
N SER A 149 2.95 15.21 13.93
CA SER A 149 4.20 15.48 14.63
C SER A 149 4.77 14.28 15.40
N ARG A 150 4.44 13.05 15.00
CA ARG A 150 5.08 11.86 15.59
C ARG A 150 6.47 11.72 14.95
N PRO A 151 7.52 11.48 15.74
CA PRO A 151 8.85 11.26 15.20
C PRO A 151 8.95 9.87 14.56
N TRP A 152 9.60 9.82 13.40
CA TRP A 152 9.93 8.61 12.65
C TRP A 152 11.44 8.46 12.62
N ASN A 153 11.95 7.57 13.46
CA ASN A 153 13.38 7.36 13.59
C ASN A 153 13.82 6.17 12.75
N GLN A 154 14.92 6.33 12.00
CA GLN A 154 15.61 5.19 11.42
C GLN A 154 16.40 4.48 12.52
N THR A 155 16.15 3.19 12.70
CA THR A 155 17.00 2.37 13.57
C THR A 155 18.14 1.80 12.74
N ASN A 156 19.30 1.61 13.38
CA ASN A 156 20.38 0.81 12.80
C ASN A 156 20.15 -0.70 13.07
N ALA A 157 19.14 -1.05 13.87
CA ALA A 157 18.83 -2.41 14.26
C ALA A 157 17.74 -2.98 13.33
N TRP A 158 18.12 -3.28 12.09
CA TRP A 158 17.20 -3.87 11.12
C TRP A 158 16.87 -5.31 11.51
N HIS A 159 15.57 -5.59 11.66
CA HIS A 159 15.07 -6.85 12.18
C HIS A 159 14.02 -7.41 11.23
N GLY A 160 14.29 -8.60 10.71
CA GLY A 160 13.42 -9.28 9.74
C GLY A 160 14.26 -9.93 8.64
N ASN A 161 13.60 -10.73 7.81
CA ASN A 161 14.24 -11.39 6.67
C ASN A 161 13.73 -10.85 5.33
N ASP A 162 12.84 -9.86 5.36
CA ASP A 162 12.27 -9.28 4.15
C ASP A 162 13.22 -8.26 3.55
N THR A 163 13.49 -8.42 2.26
CA THR A 163 14.11 -7.41 1.40
C THR A 163 13.01 -6.74 0.60
N LEU A 164 12.96 -5.42 0.64
CA LEU A 164 11.98 -4.60 -0.06
C LEU A 164 12.70 -3.72 -1.07
N GLU A 165 12.01 -3.35 -2.13
CA GLU A 165 12.48 -2.42 -3.15
C GLU A 165 11.56 -1.20 -3.16
N VAL A 166 12.13 0.00 -3.30
CA VAL A 166 11.38 1.23 -3.52
C VAL A 166 12.03 1.99 -4.66
N ALA A 167 11.30 2.20 -5.77
CA ALA A 167 11.77 2.97 -6.92
C ALA A 167 13.20 2.54 -7.36
N ARG A 168 13.39 1.23 -7.54
CA ARG A 168 14.65 0.57 -7.95
C ARG A 168 15.78 0.55 -6.91
N PHE A 169 15.51 0.97 -5.68
CA PHE A 169 16.46 0.87 -4.58
C PHE A 169 16.14 -0.31 -3.68
N ASP A 170 17.08 -1.25 -3.60
CA ASP A 170 17.05 -2.34 -2.63
C ASP A 170 17.28 -1.77 -1.22
N LEU A 171 16.26 -1.87 -0.38
CA LEU A 171 16.37 -1.48 1.01
C LEU A 171 17.13 -2.55 1.80
N PRO A 172 17.85 -2.16 2.86
CA PRO A 172 18.48 -3.12 3.74
C PRO A 172 17.48 -4.14 4.30
N THR A 173 17.90 -5.40 4.44
CA THR A 173 17.04 -6.46 4.97
C THR A 173 16.52 -6.11 6.36
N GLY A 174 15.20 -6.20 6.57
CA GLY A 174 14.55 -5.87 7.84
C GLY A 174 14.43 -4.37 8.13
N PHE A 175 14.61 -3.51 7.11
CA PHE A 175 14.44 -2.07 7.25
C PHE A 175 13.02 -1.69 7.71
N HIS A 176 12.96 -0.81 8.71
CA HIS A 176 11.73 -0.26 9.26
C HIS A 176 12.01 1.07 9.96
N TRP A 177 10.93 1.79 10.23
CA TRP A 177 10.92 3.03 11.00
C TRP A 177 10.39 2.76 12.40
N ASP A 178 11.02 3.37 13.40
CA ASP A 178 10.49 3.43 14.75
C ASP A 178 9.65 4.69 14.91
N VAL A 179 8.34 4.49 15.04
CA VAL A 179 7.39 5.58 15.22
C VAL A 179 6.96 5.65 16.66
N VAL A 180 7.23 6.77 17.30
CA VAL A 180 6.89 7.00 18.71
C VAL A 180 5.63 7.83 18.82
N SER A 181 4.82 7.57 19.84
CA SER A 181 3.66 8.40 20.12
C SER A 181 4.06 9.84 20.48
N ALA A 182 3.46 10.83 19.82
CA ALA A 182 3.65 12.24 20.17
C ALA A 182 2.91 12.64 21.48
N ARG A 183 1.96 11.80 21.93
CA ARG A 183 1.09 12.05 23.10
C ARG A 183 0.99 10.79 23.96
N ASN A 184 0.47 10.91 25.19
CA ASN A 184 0.25 9.75 26.06
C ASN A 184 -0.66 8.67 25.44
N THR A 185 -1.58 9.09 24.58
CA THR A 185 -2.41 8.17 23.78
C THR A 185 -2.51 8.71 22.35
N SER A 186 -2.20 7.88 21.37
CA SER A 186 -2.38 8.22 19.95
C SER A 186 -2.83 7.01 19.14
N ARG A 187 -3.26 7.26 17.90
CA ARG A 187 -3.70 6.21 16.97
C ARG A 187 -3.00 6.31 15.62
N MET A 188 -2.74 5.16 15.02
CA MET A 188 -2.23 5.02 13.67
C MET A 188 -3.02 3.95 12.93
N SER A 189 -3.26 4.17 11.64
CA SER A 189 -3.99 3.23 10.82
C SER A 189 -3.09 2.73 9.70
N SER A 190 -3.07 1.42 9.49
CA SER A 190 -2.64 0.82 8.23
C SER A 190 -3.84 0.74 7.27
N LEU A 191 -3.63 0.16 6.08
CA LEU A 191 -4.70 -0.14 5.13
C LEU A 191 -5.69 -1.21 5.62
N THR A 192 -5.35 -1.98 6.66
CA THR A 192 -6.17 -3.09 7.19
C THR A 192 -6.51 -2.98 8.66
N SER A 193 -5.84 -2.13 9.44
CA SER A 193 -5.97 -2.13 10.89
C SER A 193 -5.76 -0.76 11.53
N ALA A 194 -6.25 -0.63 12.76
CA ALA A 194 -5.99 0.52 13.62
C ALA A 194 -5.17 0.08 14.85
N TRP A 195 -4.19 0.90 15.20
CA TRP A 195 -3.26 0.68 16.29
C TRP A 195 -3.33 1.84 17.27
N ARG A 196 -3.32 1.53 18.57
CA ARG A 196 -3.21 2.51 19.65
C ARG A 196 -1.84 2.44 20.28
N PHE A 197 -1.30 3.63 20.57
CA PHE A 197 -0.13 3.80 21.40
C PHE A 197 -0.58 4.17 22.81
N ASP A 198 -0.10 3.44 23.81
CA ASP A 198 -0.30 3.79 25.22
C ASP A 198 1.07 4.14 25.84
N GLY A 199 1.20 5.34 26.41
CA GLY A 199 2.42 5.83 27.04
C GLY A 199 3.57 6.05 26.05
N LYS A 200 4.76 5.54 26.38
CA LYS A 200 5.99 5.60 25.54
C LYS A 200 6.11 4.41 24.59
N ALA A 201 4.99 3.88 24.12
CA ALA A 201 4.97 2.81 23.14
C ALA A 201 5.48 3.32 21.78
N TYR A 202 6.00 2.40 20.97
CA TYR A 202 6.40 2.67 19.60
C TYR A 202 5.95 1.54 18.67
N LEU A 203 5.87 1.84 17.39
CA LEU A 203 5.59 0.87 16.32
C LEU A 203 6.81 0.77 15.42
N ASN A 204 7.17 -0.45 15.03
CA ASN A 204 8.04 -0.67 13.87
C ASN A 204 7.17 -0.67 12.61
N ILE A 205 7.49 0.17 11.64
CA ILE A 205 6.71 0.30 10.40
C ILE A 205 7.61 0.10 9.20
N SER A 206 7.31 -0.92 8.42
CA SER A 206 8.03 -1.20 7.18
C SER A 206 7.58 -0.24 6.06
N PRO A 207 8.44 -0.01 5.04
CA PRO A 207 8.11 0.77 3.84
C PRO A 207 6.78 0.36 3.18
N ASP A 208 6.51 -0.94 3.16
CA ASP A 208 5.30 -1.57 2.62
C ASP A 208 4.07 -1.43 3.54
N GLY A 209 4.17 -0.64 4.62
CA GLY A 209 3.06 -0.35 5.54
C GLY A 209 2.80 -1.45 6.57
N PHE A 210 3.60 -2.52 6.59
CA PHE A 210 3.51 -3.54 7.63
C PHE A 210 3.86 -2.93 9.01
N ILE A 211 3.02 -3.21 10.00
CA ILE A 211 3.18 -2.71 11.37
C ILE A 211 3.47 -3.87 12.31
N ARG A 212 4.49 -3.69 13.17
CA ARG A 212 4.77 -4.54 14.32
C ARG A 212 4.80 -3.71 15.60
N ALA A 213 4.18 -4.20 16.67
CA ALA A 213 4.30 -3.58 17.98
C ALA A 213 5.75 -3.62 18.47
N GLY A 214 6.29 -2.47 18.85
CA GLY A 214 7.53 -2.39 19.61
C GLY A 214 7.29 -2.81 21.07
N GLN A 215 8.32 -3.36 21.71
CA GLN A 215 8.30 -3.66 23.13
C GLN A 215 9.13 -2.63 23.88
N SER A 216 8.51 -1.84 24.76
CA SER A 216 9.23 -0.98 25.70
C SER A 216 8.74 -1.25 27.13
N LYS A 217 9.62 -1.00 28.11
CA LYS A 217 9.30 -1.27 29.53
C LYS A 217 8.07 -0.45 29.95
N GLY A 218 6.96 -1.13 30.22
CA GLY A 218 5.73 -0.53 30.74
C GLY A 218 4.87 0.23 29.73
N ALA A 219 5.16 0.13 28.43
CA ALA A 219 4.33 0.71 27.38
C ALA A 219 4.16 -0.28 26.22
N THR A 220 2.97 -0.38 25.67
CA THR A 220 2.66 -1.35 24.61
C THR A 220 1.77 -0.70 23.56
N ALA A 221 2.13 -0.90 22.30
CA ALA A 221 1.24 -0.58 21.20
C ALA A 221 0.32 -1.78 20.95
N THR A 222 -0.98 -1.53 20.88
CA THR A 222 -1.98 -2.59 20.72
C THR A 222 -2.75 -2.39 19.43
N LYS A 223 -3.01 -3.49 18.73
CA LYS A 223 -3.92 -3.50 17.59
C LYS A 223 -5.34 -3.47 18.15
N GLU A 224 -6.07 -2.39 17.90
CA GLU A 224 -7.43 -2.21 18.42
C GLU A 224 -8.43 -2.94 17.53
N ASP A 225 -8.36 -2.67 16.23
CA ASP A 225 -9.33 -3.15 15.25
C ASP A 225 -8.62 -3.63 13.98
N GLU A 226 -9.24 -4.58 13.29
CA GLU A 226 -8.80 -5.06 11.98
C GLU A 226 -10.02 -5.20 11.08
N ALA A 227 -9.87 -4.76 9.82
CA ALA A 227 -10.90 -4.97 8.83
C ALA A 227 -11.16 -6.48 8.67
N PRO A 228 -12.43 -6.91 8.58
CA PRO A 228 -12.75 -8.32 8.42
C PRO A 228 -12.03 -8.86 7.18
N ARG A 229 -11.33 -9.98 7.34
CA ARG A 229 -10.68 -10.65 6.20
C ARG A 229 -11.77 -11.07 5.20
N PRO A 230 -11.59 -10.83 3.89
CA PRO A 230 -12.50 -11.40 2.91
C PRO A 230 -12.48 -12.92 3.09
N ALA A 231 -13.66 -13.53 3.04
CA ALA A 231 -13.75 -14.98 3.01
C ALA A 231 -12.86 -15.49 1.84
N PRO A 232 -12.14 -16.61 2.03
CA PRO A 232 -11.44 -17.21 0.91
C PRO A 232 -12.42 -17.41 -0.25
N PRO A 233 -12.00 -17.19 -1.49
CA PRO A 233 -12.90 -17.39 -2.63
C PRO A 233 -13.46 -18.80 -2.52
N GLU A 234 -14.79 -18.93 -2.59
CA GLU A 234 -15.40 -20.24 -2.65
C GLU A 234 -14.71 -21.05 -3.75
N PRO A 235 -14.37 -22.32 -3.50
CA PRO A 235 -13.73 -23.15 -4.50
C PRO A 235 -14.57 -23.07 -5.77
N ALA A 236 -13.95 -22.60 -6.86
CA ALA A 236 -14.66 -22.40 -8.10
C ALA A 236 -15.42 -23.68 -8.43
N THR A 237 -16.74 -23.58 -8.57
CA THR A 237 -17.53 -24.75 -8.93
C THR A 237 -16.95 -25.27 -10.25
N PRO A 238 -16.42 -26.50 -10.30
CA PRO A 238 -15.73 -26.98 -11.48
C PRO A 238 -16.65 -26.85 -12.67
N SER A 239 -16.12 -26.30 -13.77
CA SER A 239 -16.87 -26.10 -14.99
C SER A 239 -17.47 -27.42 -15.48
N LYS A 240 -18.53 -27.37 -16.28
CA LYS A 240 -19.12 -28.59 -16.87
C LYS A 240 -18.05 -29.46 -17.57
N ARG A 241 -17.10 -28.83 -18.26
CA ARG A 241 -15.98 -29.51 -18.92
C ARG A 241 -15.05 -30.21 -17.93
N GLU A 242 -14.70 -29.57 -16.82
CA GLU A 242 -13.87 -30.17 -15.78
C GLU A 242 -14.59 -31.33 -15.08
N ARG A 243 -15.89 -31.17 -14.82
CA ARG A 243 -16.73 -32.24 -14.27
C ARG A 243 -16.81 -33.44 -15.22
N ASP A 244 -17.01 -33.20 -16.51
CA ASP A 244 -17.06 -34.25 -17.53
C ASP A 244 -15.71 -34.95 -17.71
N ARG A 245 -14.60 -34.19 -17.66
CA ARG A 245 -13.24 -34.75 -17.69
C ARG A 245 -12.98 -35.64 -16.46
N ALA A 246 -13.27 -35.15 -15.26
CA ALA A 246 -13.12 -35.91 -14.03
C ALA A 246 -13.98 -37.19 -14.06
N ARG A 247 -15.19 -37.12 -14.62
CA ARG A 247 -16.05 -38.30 -14.82
C ARG A 247 -15.43 -39.33 -15.76
N ARG A 248 -14.87 -38.90 -16.89
CA ARG A 248 -14.20 -39.80 -17.87
C ARG A 248 -12.94 -40.44 -17.27
N GLU A 249 -12.14 -39.68 -16.53
CA GLU A 249 -10.94 -40.19 -15.85
C GLU A 249 -11.29 -41.26 -14.81
N ARG A 250 -12.35 -41.06 -14.01
CA ARG A 250 -12.87 -42.07 -13.07
C ARG A 250 -13.32 -43.35 -13.78
N GLN A 251 -14.05 -43.23 -14.89
CA GLN A 251 -14.49 -44.39 -15.68
C GLN A 251 -13.31 -45.17 -16.28
N ARG A 252 -12.26 -44.47 -16.75
CA ARG A 252 -11.04 -45.11 -17.27
C ARG A 252 -10.27 -45.84 -16.18
N ALA A 253 -10.18 -45.26 -14.98
CA ALA A 253 -9.52 -45.90 -13.84
C ALA A 253 -10.24 -47.18 -13.38
N GLN A 254 -11.58 -47.19 -13.42
CA GLN A 254 -12.38 -48.37 -13.09
C GLN A 254 -12.20 -49.53 -14.09
N ARG A 255 -12.02 -49.23 -15.38
CA ARG A 255 -11.80 -50.26 -16.42
C ARG A 255 -10.40 -50.89 -16.39
N ARG A 256 -9.46 -50.30 -15.66
CA ARG A 256 -8.08 -50.78 -15.51
C ARG A 256 -7.86 -51.66 -14.28
N ARG A 257 -8.89 -51.81 -13.44
CA ARG A 257 -8.92 -52.73 -12.30
C ARG A 257 -9.70 -53.98 -12.69
#